data_AF-A0A821MKN2-F1
#
_entry.id   AF-A0A821MKN2-F1
#
_cell.length_a   1.000
_cell.length_b   1.000
_cell.length_c   1.000
_cell.angle_alpha   90.00
_cell.angle_beta   90.00
_cell.angle_gamma   90.00
#
_symmetry.space_group_name_H-M   'P 1'
#
loop_
_entity.id
_entity.type
_entity.pdbx_description
1 polymer ?
#
loop_
_entity_poly.entity_id
_entity_poly.type
_entity_poly.pdbx_seq_one_letter_code
_entity_poly.pdbx_strand_id
1 'polypeptide(L)'
;VVYWHNQASRNGSLESLGAIGAMSLFGIGTKKDINYAIDCLRQASERGNIYAMGLLVYAYYTRKLFTKATDLAKRVSVLDNTDELSRTSCCLPQYIRKGIAISIFILGRCFELGHGIKKDPNQAMIMYKKSFQYDPDSCQLLQDYLTHEKI
;
A
#
# COMPACT_ATOMS: atom_id res chain seq x y z
N VAL A 1 12.84 10.48 -18.12
CA VAL A 1 12.55 10.41 -16.67
C VAL A 1 13.00 9.09 -16.01
N VAL A 2 12.98 7.95 -16.73
CA VAL A 2 13.43 6.64 -16.19
C VAL A 2 14.94 6.56 -15.89
N TYR A 3 15.77 7.30 -16.61
CA TYR A 3 17.24 7.24 -16.51
C TYR A 3 17.78 7.64 -15.12
N TRP A 4 17.24 8.70 -14.51
CA TRP A 4 17.66 9.16 -13.17
C TRP A 4 17.21 8.22 -12.04
N HIS A 5 16.04 7.60 -12.17
CA HIS A 5 15.55 6.63 -11.18
C HIS A 5 16.33 5.32 -11.19
N ASN A 6 16.83 4.89 -12.35
CA ASN A 6 17.68 3.69 -12.44
C ASN A 6 19.09 3.94 -11.87
N GLN A 7 19.60 5.18 -11.95
CA GLN A 7 20.83 5.58 -11.26
C GLN A 7 20.63 5.72 -9.73
N ALA A 8 19.50 6.27 -9.28
CA ALA A 8 19.17 6.34 -7.85
C ALA A 8 18.96 4.96 -7.22
N SER A 9 18.45 3.99 -7.99
CA SER A 9 18.34 2.58 -7.59
C SER A 9 19.70 1.95 -7.27
N ARG A 10 20.77 2.33 -7.97
CA ARG A 10 22.15 1.87 -7.64
C ARG A 10 22.66 2.45 -6.32
N ASN A 11 22.04 3.51 -5.80
CA ASN A 11 22.37 4.11 -4.51
C ASN A 11 21.49 3.61 -3.34
N GLY A 12 20.65 2.58 -3.55
CA GLY A 12 20.05 1.81 -2.45
C GLY A 12 19.03 2.54 -1.56
N SER A 13 18.56 3.74 -1.94
CA SER A 13 17.54 4.44 -1.15
C SER A 13 16.21 3.69 -1.17
N LEU A 14 15.69 3.41 0.03
CA LEU A 14 14.39 2.76 0.27
C LEU A 14 13.23 3.43 -0.47
N GLU A 15 13.32 4.75 -0.61
CA GLU A 15 12.31 5.57 -1.29
C GLU A 15 12.31 5.29 -2.80
N SER A 16 13.49 5.09 -3.39
CA SER A 16 13.61 4.77 -4.82
C SER A 16 13.02 3.40 -5.13
N LEU A 17 13.19 2.41 -4.26
CA LEU A 17 12.59 1.08 -4.42
C LEU A 17 11.06 1.15 -4.31
N GLY A 18 10.53 1.91 -3.35
CA GLY A 18 9.09 2.15 -3.23
C GLY A 18 8.50 2.85 -4.46
N ALA A 19 9.18 3.88 -4.97
CA ALA A 19 8.77 4.59 -6.17
C ALA A 19 8.80 3.72 -7.43
N ILE A 20 9.86 2.91 -7.62
CA ILE A 20 9.96 1.97 -8.75
C ILE A 20 8.87 0.90 -8.68
N GLY A 21 8.59 0.39 -7.47
CA GLY A 21 7.48 -0.53 -7.22
C GLY A 21 6.14 0.07 -7.61
N ALA A 22 5.86 1.31 -7.19
CA ALA A 22 4.64 2.03 -7.55
C ALA A 22 4.53 2.27 -9.07
N MET A 23 5.61 2.75 -9.71
CA MET A 23 5.64 3.00 -11.15
C MET A 23 5.36 1.72 -11.95
N SER A 24 5.98 0.59 -11.56
CA SER A 24 5.81 -0.70 -12.23
C SER A 24 4.41 -1.30 -12.01
N LEU A 25 3.81 -1.03 -10.85
CA LEU A 25 2.45 -1.47 -10.51
C LEU A 25 1.39 -0.76 -11.37
N PHE A 26 1.54 0.55 -11.56
CA PHE A 26 0.61 1.37 -12.33
C PHE A 26 0.98 1.53 -13.81
N GLY A 27 2.19 1.11 -14.21
CA GLY A 27 2.69 1.27 -15.59
C GLY A 27 3.07 2.71 -15.93
N ILE A 28 3.46 3.52 -14.95
CA ILE A 28 3.81 4.93 -15.15
C ILE A 28 5.26 5.00 -15.63
N GLY A 29 5.48 5.36 -16.90
CA GLY A 29 6.81 5.52 -17.47
C GLY A 29 7.58 4.22 -17.74
N THR A 30 7.02 3.06 -17.39
CA THR A 30 7.54 1.73 -17.69
C THR A 30 6.40 0.78 -18.10
N LYS A 31 6.73 -0.38 -18.67
CA LYS A 31 5.71 -1.41 -18.93
C LYS A 31 5.21 -1.96 -17.59
N LYS A 32 3.89 -2.06 -17.43
CA LYS A 32 3.26 -2.64 -16.23
C LYS A 32 3.79 -4.06 -15.99
N ASP A 33 4.43 -4.26 -14.84
CA ASP A 33 4.94 -5.56 -14.39
C ASP A 33 4.67 -5.71 -12.89
N ILE A 34 3.63 -6.48 -12.58
CA ILE A 34 3.17 -6.68 -11.20
C ILE A 34 4.15 -7.57 -10.42
N ASN A 35 4.83 -8.52 -11.07
CA ASN A 35 5.78 -9.39 -10.38
C ASN A 35 7.00 -8.59 -9.95
N TYR A 36 7.56 -7.82 -10.87
CA TYR A 36 8.68 -6.92 -10.58
C TYR A 36 8.31 -5.87 -9.52
N ALA A 37 7.10 -5.30 -9.61
CA ALA A 37 6.59 -4.37 -8.59
C ALA A 37 6.56 -5.01 -7.20
N ILE A 38 6.03 -6.23 -7.07
CA ILE A 38 5.96 -6.96 -5.80
C ILE A 38 7.35 -7.20 -5.22
N ASP A 39 8.33 -7.60 -6.05
CA ASP A 39 9.68 -7.86 -5.57
C ASP A 39 10.38 -6.60 -5.05
N CYS A 40 10.21 -5.46 -5.73
CA CYS A 40 10.71 -4.16 -5.27
C CYS A 40 10.02 -3.70 -3.98
N LEU A 41 8.68 -3.82 -3.93
CA LEU A 41 7.89 -3.41 -2.76
C LEU A 41 8.17 -4.29 -1.54
N ARG A 42 8.39 -5.60 -1.73
CA ARG A 42 8.75 -6.53 -0.65
C ARG A 42 10.08 -6.14 -0.02
N GLN A 43 11.11 -5.86 -0.82
CA GLN A 43 12.42 -5.43 -0.32
C GLN A 43 12.33 -4.12 0.46
N ALA A 44 11.54 -3.15 -0.02
CA ALA A 44 11.32 -1.90 0.70
C ALA A 44 10.52 -2.10 2.00
N SER A 45 9.50 -2.97 1.97
CA SER A 45 8.67 -3.34 3.13
C SER A 45 9.49 -4.04 4.22
N GLU A 46 10.39 -4.95 3.88
CA GLU A 46 11.26 -5.65 4.84
C GLU A 46 12.17 -4.69 5.62
N ARG A 47 12.51 -3.56 5.01
CA ARG A 47 13.32 -2.51 5.61
C ARG A 47 12.48 -1.41 6.28
N GLY A 48 11.18 -1.62 6.45
CA GLY A 48 10.30 -0.73 7.23
C GLY A 48 9.63 0.40 6.44
N ASN A 49 9.65 0.39 5.10
CA ASN A 49 8.93 1.39 4.31
C ASN A 49 7.42 1.11 4.32
N ILE A 50 6.66 1.95 5.02
CA ILE A 50 5.21 1.80 5.23
C ILE A 50 4.42 2.09 3.95
N TYR A 51 4.90 3.04 3.13
CA TYR A 51 4.29 3.30 1.83
C TYR A 51 4.39 2.07 0.92
N ALA A 52 5.56 1.41 0.91
CA ALA A 52 5.74 0.16 0.19
C ALA A 52 4.87 -0.97 0.74
N MET A 53 4.70 -1.06 2.08
CA MET A 53 3.76 -2.02 2.69
C MET A 53 2.33 -1.84 2.16
N GLY A 54 1.82 -0.60 2.11
CA GLY A 54 0.46 -0.34 1.61
C GLY A 54 0.28 -0.68 0.14
N LEU A 55 1.25 -0.33 -0.71
CA LEU A 55 1.24 -0.73 -2.11
C LEU A 55 1.35 -2.25 -2.29
N LEU A 56 2.10 -2.93 -1.42
CA LEU A 56 2.23 -4.38 -1.44
C LEU A 56 0.92 -5.07 -1.04
N VAL A 57 0.18 -4.54 -0.06
CA VAL A 57 -1.17 -4.99 0.29
C VAL A 57 -2.10 -4.88 -0.93
N TYR A 58 -2.07 -3.75 -1.63
CA TYR A 58 -2.84 -3.55 -2.87
C TYR A 58 -2.44 -4.53 -3.97
N ALA A 59 -1.14 -4.75 -4.18
CA ALA A 59 -0.65 -5.71 -5.16
C ALA A 59 -1.07 -7.15 -4.82
N TYR A 60 -1.07 -7.54 -3.54
CA TYR A 60 -1.58 -8.85 -3.12
C TYR A 60 -3.08 -8.98 -3.31
N TYR A 61 -3.85 -7.94 -3.00
CA TYR A 61 -5.30 -7.94 -3.16
C TYR A 61 -5.70 -8.08 -4.63
N THR A 62 -5.11 -7.29 -5.53
CA THR A 62 -5.35 -7.37 -6.99
C THR A 62 -4.96 -8.72 -7.59
N ARG A 63 -3.93 -9.39 -7.03
CA ARG A 63 -3.56 -10.76 -7.40
C ARG A 63 -4.41 -11.86 -6.75
N LYS A 64 -5.44 -11.49 -5.99
CA LYS A 64 -6.31 -12.41 -5.23
C LYS A 64 -5.56 -13.23 -4.16
N LEU A 65 -4.41 -12.74 -3.70
CA LEU A 65 -3.64 -13.32 -2.59
C LEU A 65 -4.16 -12.78 -1.26
N PHE A 66 -5.44 -13.04 -0.98
CA PHE A 66 -6.17 -12.37 0.10
C PHE A 66 -5.60 -12.62 1.49
N THR A 67 -5.14 -13.83 1.81
CA THR A 67 -4.54 -14.14 3.12
C THR A 67 -3.29 -13.32 3.40
N LYS A 68 -2.38 -13.22 2.42
CA LYS A 68 -1.17 -12.39 2.52
C LYS A 68 -1.51 -10.91 2.61
N ALA A 69 -2.50 -10.46 1.83
CA ALA A 69 -2.97 -9.07 1.89
C ALA A 69 -3.52 -8.74 3.29
N THR A 70 -4.38 -9.59 3.85
CA THR A 70 -4.98 -9.37 5.18
C THR A 70 -3.94 -9.39 6.29
N ASP A 71 -2.98 -10.31 6.24
CA ASP A 71 -1.96 -10.42 7.29
C ASP A 71 -1.06 -9.18 7.32
N LEU A 72 -0.63 -8.72 6.15
CA LEU A 72 0.15 -7.50 6.04
C LEU A 72 -0.68 -6.27 6.42
N ALA A 73 -1.93 -6.18 5.96
CA ALA A 73 -2.82 -5.06 6.27
C ALA A 73 -3.12 -4.94 7.78
N LYS A 74 -3.31 -6.07 8.47
CA LYS A 74 -3.45 -6.10 9.94
C LYS A 74 -2.21 -5.53 10.63
N ARG A 75 -1.02 -5.94 10.20
CA ARG A 75 0.24 -5.40 10.76
C ARG A 75 0.33 -3.89 10.61
N VAL A 76 -0.06 -3.36 9.44
CA VAL A 76 -0.06 -1.91 9.18
C VAL A 76 -1.17 -1.20 9.97
N SER A 77 -2.32 -1.84 10.20
CA SER A 77 -3.47 -1.23 10.90
C SER A 77 -3.23 -0.87 12.37
N VAL A 78 -2.24 -1.52 13.01
CA VAL A 78 -1.83 -1.29 14.40
C VAL A 78 -0.81 -0.13 14.50
N LEU A 79 -0.29 0.36 13.37
CA LEU A 79 0.65 1.47 13.35
C LEU A 79 -0.09 2.80 13.57
N ASP A 80 -0.14 3.28 14.82
CA ASP A 80 -0.86 4.52 15.18
C ASP A 80 0.07 5.76 15.36
N ASN A 81 1.39 5.60 15.31
CA ASN A 81 2.36 6.70 15.54
C ASN A 81 3.05 7.20 14.27
N THR A 82 2.34 7.93 13.40
CA THR A 82 2.89 8.38 12.11
C THR A 82 4.16 9.25 12.24
N ASP A 83 4.28 10.07 13.30
CA ASP A 83 5.45 10.94 13.53
C ASP A 83 6.70 10.16 13.94
N GLU A 84 6.56 9.16 14.80
CA GLU A 84 7.66 8.28 15.22
C GLU A 84 8.12 7.39 14.06
N LEU A 85 7.16 6.91 13.27
CA LEU A 85 7.43 6.13 12.08
C LEU A 85 8.15 6.95 11.00
N SER A 86 7.88 8.25 10.88
CA SER A 86 8.62 9.13 9.97
C SER A 86 10.08 9.28 10.37
N ARG A 87 10.38 9.36 11.67
CA ARG A 87 11.76 9.45 12.18
C ARG A 87 12.56 8.17 11.92
N THR A 88 11.91 7.01 11.98
CA THR A 88 12.59 5.71 11.83
C THR A 88 12.68 5.24 10.39
N SER A 89 11.68 5.54 9.54
CA SER A 89 11.59 5.00 8.18
C SER A 89 12.20 5.88 7.09
N CYS A 90 12.75 7.06 7.45
CA CYS A 90 13.25 8.08 6.52
C CYS A 90 12.26 8.44 5.40
N CYS A 91 10.96 8.17 5.57
CA CYS A 91 9.90 8.46 4.60
C CYS A 91 9.14 9.71 5.03
N LEU A 92 8.72 10.52 4.04
CA LEU A 92 7.89 11.69 4.31
C LEU A 92 6.57 11.28 4.99
N PRO A 93 6.08 12.03 6.01
CA PRO A 93 4.85 11.71 6.74
C PRO A 93 3.63 11.49 5.84
N GLN A 94 3.55 12.23 4.71
CA GLN A 94 2.46 12.10 3.74
C GLN A 94 2.39 10.69 3.11
N TYR A 95 3.55 10.08 2.78
CA TYR A 95 3.59 8.76 2.16
C TYR A 95 3.28 7.66 3.18
N ILE A 96 3.66 7.88 4.44
CA ILE A 96 3.32 6.99 5.56
C ILE A 96 1.80 6.97 5.75
N ARG A 97 1.16 8.14 5.88
CA ARG A 97 -0.30 8.25 5.99
C ARG A 97 -1.00 7.58 4.81
N LYS A 98 -0.52 7.81 3.59
CA LYS A 98 -1.03 7.18 2.38
C LYS A 98 -0.91 5.66 2.40
N GLY A 99 0.24 5.12 2.80
CA GLY A 99 0.46 3.67 2.92
C GLY A 99 -0.46 3.01 3.94
N ILE A 100 -0.65 3.68 5.09
CA ILE A 100 -1.56 3.23 6.15
C ILE A 100 -3.01 3.26 5.65
N ALA A 101 -3.45 4.36 5.04
CA ALA A 101 -4.79 4.51 4.48
C ALA A 101 -5.10 3.39 3.47
N ILE A 102 -4.21 3.15 2.50
CA ILE A 102 -4.39 2.08 1.49
C ILE A 102 -4.54 0.71 2.16
N SER A 103 -3.69 0.41 3.15
CA SER A 103 -3.70 -0.88 3.85
C SER A 103 -5.00 -1.10 4.62
N ILE A 104 -5.43 -0.09 5.39
CA ILE A 104 -6.63 -0.17 6.22
C ILE A 104 -7.88 -0.22 5.34
N PHE A 105 -7.90 0.51 4.22
CA PHE A 105 -9.00 0.45 3.26
C PHE A 105 -9.19 -0.98 2.70
N ILE A 106 -8.10 -1.61 2.29
CA ILE A 106 -8.14 -2.99 1.78
C ILE A 106 -8.54 -3.98 2.88
N LEU A 107 -8.09 -3.75 4.12
CA LEU A 107 -8.55 -4.55 5.26
C LEU A 107 -10.07 -4.42 5.45
N GLY A 108 -10.62 -3.21 5.31
CA GLY A 108 -12.05 -2.95 5.28
C GLY A 108 -12.76 -3.75 4.18
N ARG A 109 -12.21 -3.77 2.96
CA ARG A 109 -12.74 -4.59 1.85
C ARG A 109 -12.70 -6.08 2.14
N CYS A 110 -11.63 -6.56 2.75
CA CYS A 110 -11.51 -7.96 3.15
C CYS A 110 -12.58 -8.34 4.19
N PHE A 111 -12.87 -7.46 5.15
CA PHE A 111 -13.96 -7.65 6.12
C PHE A 111 -15.35 -7.57 5.48
N GLU A 112 -15.57 -6.67 4.51
CA GLU A 112 -16.85 -6.52 3.81
C GLU A 112 -17.18 -7.76 2.95
N LEU A 113 -16.19 -8.26 2.21
CA LEU A 113 -16.36 -9.37 1.27
C LEU A 113 -16.06 -10.74 1.87
N GLY A 114 -15.41 -10.80 3.05
CA GLY A 114 -14.94 -12.05 3.65
C GLY A 114 -13.73 -12.66 2.91
N HIS A 115 -12.88 -11.83 2.32
CA HIS A 115 -11.69 -12.29 1.58
C HIS A 115 -10.50 -12.50 2.51
N GLY A 116 -10.07 -13.76 2.68
CA GLY A 116 -8.94 -14.10 3.55
C GLY A 116 -9.23 -13.95 5.05
N ILE A 117 -10.41 -13.46 5.43
CA ILE A 117 -10.85 -13.26 6.81
C ILE A 117 -12.36 -13.49 6.91
N LYS A 118 -12.86 -13.74 8.13
CA LYS A 118 -14.29 -13.81 8.40
C LYS A 118 -14.95 -12.47 8.07
N LYS A 119 -16.05 -12.52 7.32
CA LYS A 119 -16.86 -11.35 6.97
C LYS A 119 -17.38 -10.66 8.23
N ASP A 120 -17.15 -9.35 8.32
CA ASP A 120 -17.62 -8.49 9.40
C ASP A 120 -17.89 -7.06 8.86
N PRO A 121 -19.14 -6.74 8.50
CA PRO A 121 -19.48 -5.43 7.93
C PRO A 121 -19.31 -4.28 8.93
N ASN A 122 -19.40 -4.54 10.24
CA ASN A 122 -19.22 -3.51 11.26
C ASN A 122 -17.75 -3.10 11.34
N GLN A 123 -16.84 -4.07 11.35
CA GLN A 123 -15.40 -3.83 11.30
C GLN A 123 -15.01 -3.16 9.98
N ALA A 124 -15.60 -3.54 8.85
CA ALA A 124 -15.36 -2.89 7.56
C ALA A 124 -15.63 -1.38 7.63
N MET A 125 -16.77 -0.96 8.20
CA MET A 125 -17.11 0.45 8.33
C MET A 125 -16.14 1.22 9.24
N ILE A 126 -15.67 0.59 10.32
CA ILE A 126 -14.65 1.19 11.20
C ILE A 126 -13.35 1.40 10.44
N MET A 127 -12.91 0.42 9.66
CA MET A 127 -11.68 0.51 8.87
C MET A 127 -11.78 1.59 7.79
N TYR A 128 -12.91 1.71 7.09
CA TYR A 128 -13.09 2.80 6.11
C TYR A 128 -13.03 4.19 6.74
N LYS A 129 -13.67 4.38 7.89
CA LYS A 129 -13.58 5.64 8.65
C LYS A 129 -12.14 5.94 9.05
N LYS A 130 -11.42 4.94 9.57
CA LYS A 130 -10.00 5.08 9.96
C LYS A 130 -9.12 5.40 8.74
N SER A 131 -9.33 4.74 7.60
CA SER A 131 -8.62 5.04 6.35
C SER A 131 -8.82 6.49 5.92
N PHE A 132 -10.06 6.99 5.94
CA PHE A 132 -10.38 8.37 5.58
C PHE A 132 -9.70 9.40 6.49
N GLN A 133 -9.56 9.10 7.79
CA GLN A 133 -8.87 9.97 8.74
C GLN A 133 -7.37 10.12 8.44
N TYR A 134 -6.71 9.09 7.88
CA TYR A 134 -5.30 9.18 7.51
C TYR A 134 -5.08 9.94 6.21
N ASP A 135 -5.84 9.61 5.16
CA ASP A 135 -5.69 10.23 3.85
C ASP A 135 -7.00 10.15 3.05
N PRO A 136 -7.80 11.24 3.05
CA PRO A 136 -9.05 11.31 2.30
C PRO A 136 -8.86 11.07 0.81
N ASP A 137 -7.81 11.63 0.21
CA ASP A 137 -7.55 11.57 -1.22
C ASP A 137 -7.30 10.13 -1.69
N SER A 138 -6.50 9.35 -0.94
CA SER A 138 -6.27 7.94 -1.28
C SER A 138 -7.51 7.09 -1.03
N CYS A 139 -8.30 7.40 0.00
CA CYS A 139 -9.56 6.71 0.24
C CYS A 139 -10.54 6.92 -0.92
N GLN A 140 -10.69 8.16 -1.38
CA GLN A 140 -11.54 8.50 -2.53
C GLN A 140 -11.02 7.83 -3.81
N LEU A 141 -9.71 7.89 -4.07
CA LEU A 141 -9.10 7.24 -5.22
C LEU A 141 -9.36 5.73 -5.24
N LEU A 142 -9.22 5.05 -4.11
CA LEU A 142 -9.50 3.63 -3.99
C LEU A 142 -11.00 3.33 -4.20
N GLN A 143 -11.87 4.20 -3.69
CA GLN A 143 -13.31 4.08 -3.93
C GLN A 143 -13.66 4.24 -5.41
N ASP A 144 -13.05 5.18 -6.12
CA ASP A 144 -13.24 5.38 -7.56
C ASP A 144 -12.75 4.17 -8.36
N TYR A 145 -11.63 3.56 -7.96
CA TYR A 145 -11.16 2.34 -8.60
C TYR A 145 -12.13 1.15 -8.39
N LEU A 146 -12.84 1.09 -7.26
CA LEU A 146 -13.87 0.08 -7.00
C LEU A 146 -15.12 0.31 -7.87
N THR A 147 -15.60 1.55 -7.98
CA THR A 147 -16.79 1.87 -8.78
C THR A 147 -16.58 1.63 -10.27
N HIS A 148 -15.33 1.75 -10.74
CA HIS A 148 -14.95 1.49 -12.13
C HIS A 148 -14.46 0.05 -12.41
N GLU A 149 -14.65 -0.89 -11.48
CA GLU A 149 -14.25 -2.32 -11.62
C GLU A 149 -12.78 -2.54 -12.04
N LYS A 150 -11.88 -1.63 -11.66
CA LYS A 150 -10.45 -1.71 -11.99
C LYS A 150 -9.63 -2.52 -10.97
N ILE A 151 -10.28 -3.12 -9.97
CA ILE A 151 -9.67 -3.89 -8.87
C ILE A 151 -10.35 -5.25 -8.74
#